data_AF-A0A928D2X4-F1
#
_entry.id   AF-A0A928D2X4-F1
#
_cell.length_a   1.000
_cell.length_b   1.000
_cell.length_c   1.000
_cell.angle_alpha   90.00
_cell.angle_beta   90.00
_cell.angle_gamma   90.00
#
_symmetry.space_group_name_H-M   'P 1'
#
loop_
_entity.id
_entity.type
_entity.pdbx_description
1 polymer ?
#
loop_
_entity_poly.entity_id
_entity_poly.type
_entity_poly.pdbx_seq_one_letter_code
_entity_poly.pdbx_strand_id
1 'polypeptide(L)'
;MACSCHGKDKVRTVKTLPTDQCTLCAHKHMDDALSLFREIPYERINRRVVVGFVRDAMRHLQIDHRDVALELRDLAIAIDEVRDAEYPTGIITEIERLADKCDELFIADNPLIIDRLNNLNKET
;
A
#
# COMPACT_ATOMS: atom_id res chain seq x y z
N MET A 1 12.28 2.98 -3.87
CA MET A 1 12.59 4.43 -4.05
C MET A 1 13.00 5.03 -2.70
N ALA A 2 13.76 6.13 -2.67
CA ALA A 2 14.00 6.86 -1.42
C ALA A 2 12.71 7.63 -1.01
N CYS A 3 12.08 7.23 0.11
CA CYS A 3 10.86 7.86 0.65
C CYS A 3 11.26 9.18 1.36
N SER A 4 10.61 10.29 1.00
CA SER A 4 10.80 11.63 1.60
C SER A 4 9.67 12.03 2.56
N CYS A 5 8.78 11.09 2.91
CA CYS A 5 7.55 11.34 3.65
C CYS A 5 7.75 11.63 5.17
N HIS A 6 8.92 11.36 5.75
CA HIS A 6 9.17 11.51 7.20
C HIS A 6 9.69 12.88 7.61
N GLY A 7 8.90 13.94 7.46
CA GLY A 7 9.25 15.29 7.95
C GLY A 7 8.12 15.93 8.75
N LYS A 8 8.29 16.08 10.06
CA LYS A 8 7.40 16.93 10.88
C LYS A 8 7.51 18.42 10.52
N ASP A 9 8.62 18.83 9.90
CA ASP A 9 8.83 20.13 9.28
C ASP A 9 9.35 19.91 7.85
N LYS A 10 8.77 20.58 6.86
CA LYS A 10 9.02 20.43 5.41
C LYS A 10 10.43 20.89 4.93
N VAL A 11 11.49 20.67 5.71
CA VAL A 11 12.88 20.99 5.35
C VAL A 11 13.80 19.84 5.73
N ARG A 12 13.87 18.82 4.86
CA ARG A 12 14.82 17.68 4.89
C ARG A 12 14.71 16.74 6.11
N THR A 13 14.36 15.49 5.84
CA THR A 13 14.40 14.42 6.83
C THR A 13 15.85 14.12 7.23
N VAL A 14 16.05 13.94 8.53
CA VAL A 14 17.28 13.38 9.12
C VAL A 14 17.29 11.89 8.75
N LYS A 15 17.74 11.58 7.53
CA LYS A 15 17.95 10.22 6.99
C LYS A 15 16.79 9.24 7.21
N THR A 16 15.81 9.25 6.31
CA THR A 16 14.82 8.16 6.18
C THR A 16 15.53 6.83 5.98
N LEU A 17 15.20 5.81 6.77
CA LEU A 17 15.70 4.46 6.62
C LEU A 17 14.65 3.56 5.95
N PRO A 18 15.07 2.54 5.18
CA PRO A 18 14.15 1.56 4.60
C PRO A 18 13.30 0.78 5.62
N THR A 19 13.64 0.85 6.91
CA THR A 19 12.94 0.20 8.01
C THR A 19 11.94 1.10 8.72
N ASP A 20 11.85 2.39 8.35
CA ASP A 20 10.92 3.31 8.99
C ASP A 20 9.47 2.89 8.70
N GLN A 21 8.65 2.87 9.75
CA GLN A 21 7.24 2.50 9.67
C GLN A 21 6.41 3.72 9.24
N CYS A 22 5.61 3.57 8.19
CA CYS A 22 4.94 4.70 7.55
C CYS A 22 3.66 4.27 6.84
N THR A 23 2.51 4.60 7.42
CA THR A 23 1.20 4.33 6.83
C THR A 23 1.00 5.02 5.48
N LEU A 24 1.53 6.23 5.29
CA LEU A 24 1.50 6.92 3.98
C LEU A 24 2.31 6.19 2.91
N CYS A 25 3.55 5.78 3.19
CA CYS A 25 4.35 5.04 2.20
C CYS A 25 3.71 3.65 1.95
N ALA A 26 3.08 3.00 2.94
CA ALA A 26 2.30 1.78 2.75
C ALA A 26 1.06 1.95 1.84
N HIS A 27 0.21 2.95 2.13
CA HIS A 27 -0.95 3.32 1.31
C HIS A 27 -0.53 3.57 -0.16
N LYS A 28 0.50 4.41 -0.36
CA LYS A 28 1.03 4.69 -1.70
C LYS A 28 1.48 3.43 -2.45
N HIS A 29 2.18 2.53 -1.77
CA HIS A 29 2.64 1.29 -2.41
C HIS A 29 1.47 0.39 -2.80
N MET A 30 0.40 0.34 -2.02
CA MET A 30 -0.80 -0.40 -2.40
C MET A 30 -1.55 0.26 -3.58
N ASP A 31 -1.59 1.60 -3.64
CA ASP A 31 -2.14 2.32 -4.79
C ASP A 31 -1.36 2.04 -6.08
N ASP A 32 -0.01 2.01 -6.01
CA ASP A 32 0.86 1.66 -7.13
C ASP A 32 0.61 0.21 -7.57
N ALA A 33 0.44 -0.73 -6.62
CA ALA A 33 0.11 -2.12 -6.91
C ALA A 33 -1.24 -2.27 -7.62
N LEU A 34 -2.28 -1.59 -7.13
CA LEU A 34 -3.64 -1.64 -7.67
C LEU A 34 -3.72 -0.99 -9.06
N SER A 35 -3.06 0.15 -9.24
CA SER A 35 -2.98 0.85 -10.52
C SER A 35 -2.34 -0.04 -11.58
N LEU A 36 -1.20 -0.66 -11.26
CA LEU A 36 -0.53 -1.57 -12.18
C LEU A 36 -1.34 -2.81 -12.50
N PHE A 37 -2.06 -3.37 -11.53
CA PHE A 37 -2.96 -4.49 -11.78
C PHE A 37 -4.05 -4.13 -12.79
N ARG A 38 -4.61 -2.93 -12.70
CA ARG A 38 -5.73 -2.47 -13.53
C ARG A 38 -5.32 -1.93 -14.90
N GLU A 39 -4.17 -1.28 -15.00
CA GLU A 39 -3.74 -0.57 -16.21
C GLU A 39 -2.97 -1.44 -17.22
N ILE A 40 -2.28 -2.48 -16.74
CA ILE A 40 -1.39 -3.31 -17.55
C ILE A 40 -1.86 -4.77 -17.45
N PRO A 41 -1.82 -5.56 -18.53
CA PRO A 41 -2.10 -6.99 -18.47
C PRO A 41 -1.36 -7.65 -17.31
N TYR A 42 -2.11 -8.34 -16.45
CA TYR A 42 -1.60 -8.97 -15.24
C TYR A 42 -0.85 -10.28 -15.56
N GLU A 43 0.27 -10.10 -16.27
CA GLU A 43 1.16 -11.14 -16.75
C GLU A 43 2.47 -11.16 -15.97
N ARG A 44 3.36 -12.12 -16.27
CA ARG A 44 4.59 -12.40 -15.52
C ARG A 44 5.40 -11.16 -15.11
N ILE A 45 5.59 -10.19 -16.01
CA ILE A 45 6.40 -9.00 -15.70
C ILE A 45 5.65 -8.08 -14.72
N ASN A 46 4.38 -7.79 -15.01
CA ASN A 46 3.56 -6.92 -14.17
C ASN A 46 3.34 -7.51 -12.77
N ARG A 47 3.08 -8.83 -12.70
CA ARG A 47 2.94 -9.57 -11.43
C ARG A 47 4.11 -9.36 -10.48
N ARG A 48 5.35 -9.41 -10.99
CA ARG A 48 6.55 -9.19 -10.17
C ARG A 48 6.62 -7.77 -9.62
N VAL A 49 6.16 -6.80 -10.39
CA VAL A 49 6.12 -5.39 -9.96
C VAL A 49 5.05 -5.22 -8.87
N VAL A 50 3.85 -5.78 -9.07
CA VAL A 50 2.78 -5.82 -8.06
C VAL A 50 3.28 -6.45 -6.76
N VAL A 51 3.94 -7.62 -6.82
CA VAL A 51 4.56 -8.27 -5.64
C VAL A 51 5.56 -7.35 -4.96
N GLY A 52 6.39 -6.64 -5.73
CA GLY A 52 7.36 -5.68 -5.21
C GLY A 52 6.68 -4.60 -4.36
N PHE A 53 5.62 -4.00 -4.89
CA PHE A 53 4.84 -2.98 -4.18
C PHE A 53 4.13 -3.52 -2.94
N VAL A 54 3.51 -4.69 -3.01
CA VAL A 54 2.89 -5.33 -1.83
C VAL A 54 3.93 -5.61 -0.73
N ARG A 55 5.13 -6.05 -1.09
CA ARG A 55 6.24 -6.28 -0.13
C ARG A 55 6.80 -4.98 0.45
N ASP A 56 6.82 -3.89 -0.32
CA ASP A 56 7.24 -2.59 0.19
C ASP A 56 6.20 -2.04 1.18
N ALA A 57 4.89 -2.18 0.90
CA ALA A 57 3.84 -1.87 1.87
C ALA A 57 3.97 -2.69 3.17
N MET A 58 4.19 -4.00 3.06
CA MET A 58 4.44 -4.90 4.18
C MET A 58 5.60 -4.39 5.06
N ARG A 59 6.71 -3.93 4.47
CA ARG A 59 7.89 -3.46 5.20
C ARG A 59 7.60 -2.20 6.03
N HIS A 60 6.74 -1.33 5.52
CA HIS A 60 6.34 -0.11 6.21
C HIS A 60 5.34 -0.33 7.36
N LEU A 61 4.79 -1.54 7.50
CA LEU A 61 3.81 -1.89 8.53
C LEU A 61 4.29 -2.98 9.50
N GLN A 62 5.41 -3.66 9.21
CA GLN A 62 5.85 -4.89 9.90
C GLN A 62 6.04 -4.80 11.42
N ILE A 63 6.24 -3.60 11.98
CA ILE A 63 6.41 -3.36 13.42
C ILE A 63 5.10 -2.83 14.03
N ASP A 64 4.59 -1.70 13.52
CA ASP A 64 3.49 -0.97 14.17
C ASP A 64 2.10 -1.53 13.81
N HIS A 65 1.97 -2.20 12.66
CA HIS A 65 0.73 -2.78 12.14
C HIS A 65 0.97 -4.22 11.64
N ARG A 66 1.51 -5.04 12.54
CA ARG A 66 2.02 -6.38 12.22
C ARG A 66 0.96 -7.31 11.63
N ASP A 67 -0.27 -7.23 12.08
CA ASP A 67 -1.40 -8.00 11.57
C ASP A 67 -1.63 -7.74 10.06
N VAL A 68 -1.73 -6.47 9.67
CA VAL A 68 -1.87 -6.08 8.26
C VAL A 68 -0.62 -6.45 7.46
N ALA A 69 0.57 -6.30 8.04
CA ALA A 69 1.81 -6.70 7.40
C ALA A 69 1.88 -8.21 7.12
N LEU A 70 1.35 -9.06 8.00
CA LEU A 70 1.31 -10.51 7.77
C LEU A 70 0.35 -10.86 6.62
N GLU A 71 -0.81 -10.20 6.53
CA GLU A 71 -1.73 -10.38 5.40
C GLU A 71 -1.09 -9.94 4.08
N LEU A 72 -0.41 -8.79 4.05
CA LEU A 72 0.34 -8.32 2.88
C LEU A 72 1.44 -9.31 2.47
N ARG A 73 2.17 -9.88 3.43
CA ARG A 73 3.18 -10.92 3.17
C ARG A 73 2.55 -12.13 2.50
N ASP A 74 1.42 -12.60 3.04
CA ASP A 74 0.77 -13.82 2.56
C ASP A 74 0.18 -13.61 1.15
N LEU A 75 -0.39 -12.43 0.88
CA LEU A 75 -0.80 -12.01 -0.46
C LEU A 75 0.40 -11.97 -1.42
N ALA A 76 1.51 -11.35 -1.02
CA ALA A 76 2.70 -11.28 -1.86
C ALA A 76 3.25 -12.67 -2.23
N ILE A 77 3.24 -13.61 -1.28
CA ILE A 77 3.64 -15.01 -1.52
C ILE A 77 2.68 -15.65 -2.53
N ALA A 78 1.38 -15.50 -2.35
CA ALA A 78 0.40 -16.09 -3.26
C ALA A 78 0.52 -15.57 -4.69
N ILE A 79 0.76 -14.26 -4.87
CA ILE A 79 1.00 -13.69 -6.19
C ILE A 79 2.32 -14.20 -6.79
N ASP A 80 3.40 -14.29 -6.00
CA ASP A 80 4.71 -14.75 -6.48
C ASP A 80 4.68 -16.23 -6.91
N GLU A 81 3.92 -17.05 -6.18
CA GLU A 81 3.72 -18.48 -6.45
C GLU A 81 2.60 -18.78 -7.46
N VAL A 82 1.95 -17.75 -8.03
CA VAL A 82 0.87 -17.90 -9.03
C VAL A 82 -0.32 -18.70 -8.49
N ARG A 83 -0.68 -18.45 -7.23
CA ARG A 83 -1.77 -19.11 -6.51
C ARG A 83 -3.09 -18.33 -6.57
N ASP A 84 -3.29 -17.51 -7.59
CA ASP A 84 -4.47 -16.66 -7.75
C ASP A 84 -5.78 -17.48 -7.80
N ALA A 85 -5.70 -18.72 -8.29
CA ALA A 85 -6.83 -19.65 -8.32
C ALA A 85 -7.31 -20.09 -6.92
N GLU A 86 -6.51 -19.89 -5.87
CA GLU A 86 -6.91 -20.16 -4.48
C GLU A 86 -7.87 -19.08 -3.95
N TYR A 87 -8.05 -17.96 -4.66
CA TYR A 87 -8.89 -16.84 -4.28
C TYR A 87 -10.21 -16.88 -5.06
N PRO A 88 -11.32 -17.32 -4.45
CA PRO A 88 -12.58 -17.56 -5.17
C PRO A 88 -13.19 -16.30 -5.77
N THR A 89 -12.95 -15.14 -5.14
CA THR A 89 -13.37 -13.82 -5.60
C THR A 89 -12.35 -13.15 -6.53
N GLY A 90 -11.21 -13.82 -6.77
CA GLY A 90 -10.09 -13.30 -7.54
C GLY A 90 -9.07 -12.58 -6.66
N ILE A 91 -7.79 -12.70 -7.04
CA ILE A 91 -6.66 -12.08 -6.33
C ILE A 91 -6.80 -10.56 -6.22
N ILE A 92 -7.47 -9.92 -7.19
CA ILE A 92 -7.69 -8.48 -7.22
C ILE A 92 -8.52 -8.00 -6.04
N THR A 93 -9.54 -8.78 -5.64
CA THR A 93 -10.37 -8.44 -4.48
C THR A 93 -9.54 -8.42 -3.19
N GLU A 94 -8.53 -9.28 -3.06
CA GLU A 94 -7.63 -9.23 -1.92
C GLU A 94 -6.62 -8.07 -1.98
N ILE A 95 -6.16 -7.71 -3.18
CA ILE A 95 -5.34 -6.51 -3.37
C ILE A 95 -6.15 -5.27 -2.97
N GLU A 96 -7.39 -5.14 -3.42
CA GLU A 96 -8.31 -4.05 -3.08
C GLU A 96 -8.57 -4.00 -1.57
N ARG A 97 -8.94 -5.13 -0.97
CA ARG A 97 -9.19 -5.21 0.47
C ARG A 97 -7.98 -4.79 1.31
N LEU A 98 -6.77 -5.17 0.90
CA LEU A 98 -5.55 -4.76 1.61
C LEU A 98 -5.13 -3.32 1.32
N ALA A 99 -5.48 -2.77 0.14
CA ALA A 99 -5.35 -1.36 -0.14
C ALA A 99 -6.27 -0.53 0.78
N ASP A 100 -7.54 -0.93 0.92
CA ASP A 100 -8.50 -0.29 1.82
C ASP A 100 -8.01 -0.30 3.27
N LYS A 101 -7.49 -1.44 3.76
CA LYS A 101 -6.87 -1.51 5.10
C LYS A 101 -5.70 -0.54 5.25
N CYS A 102 -4.85 -0.39 4.24
CA CYS A 102 -3.75 0.57 4.29
C CYS A 102 -4.24 2.02 4.26
N ASP A 103 -5.32 2.30 3.53
CA ASP A 103 -5.96 3.62 3.51
C ASP A 103 -6.58 3.96 4.88
N GLU A 104 -7.27 3.01 5.52
CA GLU A 104 -7.80 3.17 6.89
C GLU A 104 -6.70 3.55 7.90
N LEU A 105 -5.55 2.86 7.85
CA LEU A 105 -4.39 3.16 8.69
C LEU A 105 -3.83 4.56 8.40
N PHE A 106 -3.72 4.91 7.11
CA PHE A 106 -3.24 6.22 6.69
C PHE A 106 -4.18 7.35 7.13
N ILE A 107 -5.49 7.18 6.99
CA ILE A 107 -6.51 8.13 7.42
C ILE A 107 -6.47 8.29 8.95
N ALA A 108 -6.31 7.19 9.69
CA ALA A 108 -6.19 7.24 11.16
C ALA A 108 -5.00 8.12 11.61
N ASP A 109 -3.87 8.05 10.90
CA ASP A 109 -2.69 8.90 11.14
C ASP A 109 -2.86 10.34 10.60
N ASN A 110 -3.80 10.57 9.67
CA ASN A 110 -3.98 11.82 8.97
C ASN A 110 -5.47 12.25 8.92
N PRO A 111 -6.13 12.46 10.07
CA PRO A 111 -7.59 12.61 10.16
C PRO A 111 -8.15 13.79 9.35
N LEU A 112 -7.36 14.84 9.12
CA LEU A 112 -7.75 16.01 8.34
C LEU A 112 -7.85 15.75 6.82
N ILE A 113 -7.47 14.57 6.33
CA ILE A 113 -7.60 14.22 4.90
C ILE A 113 -9.08 14.09 4.52
N ILE A 114 -9.88 13.43 5.36
CA ILE A 114 -11.31 13.23 5.08
C ILE A 114 -12.06 14.55 5.03
N ASP A 115 -11.74 15.48 5.94
CA ASP A 115 -12.32 16.82 5.92
C ASP A 115 -11.95 17.58 4.63
N ARG A 116 -10.69 17.48 4.19
CA ARG A 116 -10.25 18.09 2.92
C ARG A 116 -10.96 17.49 1.72
N LEU A 117 -11.11 16.16 1.68
CA LEU A 117 -11.81 15.47 0.59
C LEU A 117 -13.30 15.84 0.54
N ASN A 118 -13.97 15.87 1.69
CA ASN A 118 -15.37 16.25 1.80
C ASN A 118 -15.63 17.71 1.39
N ASN A 119 -14.66 18.59 1.61
CA ASN A 119 -14.76 19.97 1.16
C ASN A 119 -14.57 20.12 -0.35
N LEU A 120 -13.70 19.31 -0.97
CA LEU A 120 -13.53 19.29 -2.43
C LEU A 120 -14.83 18.91 -3.15
N ASN A 121 -15.54 17.89 -2.66
CA ASN A 121 -16.81 17.43 -3.23
C ASN A 121 -17.96 18.45 -3.11
N LYS A 122 -17.81 19.48 -2.27
CA LYS A 122 -18.80 20.58 -2.14
C LYS A 122 -18.51 21.75 -3.08
N GLU A 123 -17.30 21.81 -3.64
CA GLU A 123 -16.86 22.86 -4.57
C GLU A 123 -17.14 22.51 -6.04
N THR A 124 -17.53 21.26 -6.31
CA THR A 124 -17.98 20.73 -7.61
C THR A 124 -19.48 20.53 -7.67
#